data_AF-V8AMX4-F1
#
_entry.id   AF-V8AMX4-F1
#
_cell.length_a   1.000
_cell.length_b   1.000
_cell.length_c   1.000
_cell.angle_alpha   90.00
_cell.angle_beta   90.00
_cell.angle_gamma   90.00
#
_symmetry.space_group_name_H-M   'P 1'
#
loop_
_entity.id
_entity.type
_entity.pdbx_description
1 polymer ?
#
loop_
_entity_poly.entity_id
_entity_poly.type
_entity_poly.pdbx_seq_one_letter_code
_entity_poly.pdbx_strand_id
1 'polypeptide(L)'
;MKLFGKTKAVANVEAIEIAQNINSLSAKNLALDIVVSYVANIFSKTKFKFNGDDAVNRLYYFNRSPNVNQSAQEFWKTVAYELISKGEALVLPLNKQFFLVDSFYREEKITGDMFHLRLLLVV
;
A
#
# COMPACT_ATOMS: atom_id res chain seq x y z
N MET A 1 0.67 -60.07 -4.84
CA MET A 1 0.97 -59.07 -3.79
C MET A 1 0.93 -57.68 -4.43
N LYS A 2 -0.21 -56.97 -4.38
CA LYS A 2 -0.37 -55.60 -4.91
C LYS A 2 -0.06 -54.60 -3.79
N LEU A 3 1.15 -54.05 -3.74
CA LEU A 3 1.58 -53.10 -2.70
C LEU A 3 1.81 -51.65 -3.18
N PHE A 4 1.59 -51.33 -4.46
CA PHE A 4 1.98 -50.02 -5.03
C PHE A 4 0.81 -49.11 -5.45
N GLY A 5 -0.44 -49.47 -5.17
CA GLY A 5 -1.62 -48.70 -5.63
C GLY A 5 -2.02 -47.52 -4.73
N LYS A 6 -1.66 -47.55 -3.44
CA LYS A 6 -2.11 -46.53 -2.48
C LYS A 6 -1.26 -45.25 -2.52
N THR A 7 0.03 -45.35 -2.84
CA THR A 7 0.97 -44.22 -2.75
C THR A 7 0.74 -43.14 -3.81
N LYS A 8 0.37 -43.51 -5.05
CA LYS A 8 0.03 -42.56 -6.12
C LYS A 8 -1.32 -41.85 -5.89
N ALA A 9 -2.28 -42.56 -5.30
CA ALA A 9 -3.60 -42.00 -5.03
C ALA A 9 -3.54 -40.97 -3.89
N VAL A 10 -2.79 -41.25 -2.82
CA VAL A 10 -2.60 -40.33 -1.68
C VAL A 10 -1.86 -39.06 -2.11
N ALA A 11 -0.78 -39.17 -2.90
CA ALA A 11 -0.05 -38.01 -3.41
C ALA A 11 -0.92 -37.09 -4.30
N ASN A 12 -1.89 -37.64 -5.04
CA ASN A 12 -2.84 -36.85 -5.83
C ASN A 12 -3.87 -36.12 -4.94
N VAL A 13 -4.29 -36.70 -3.82
CA VAL A 13 -5.22 -36.06 -2.87
C VAL A 13 -4.54 -34.87 -2.20
N GLU A 14 -3.29 -35.02 -1.75
CA GLU A 14 -2.51 -33.92 -1.15
C GLU A 14 -2.30 -32.75 -2.13
N ALA A 15 -1.97 -33.06 -3.40
CA ALA A 15 -1.80 -32.03 -4.43
C ALA A 15 -3.11 -31.27 -4.72
N ILE A 16 -4.26 -31.95 -4.70
CA ILE A 16 -5.58 -31.33 -4.87
C ILE A 16 -5.91 -30.41 -3.69
N GLU A 17 -5.63 -30.85 -2.46
CA GLU A 17 -5.87 -30.04 -1.26
C GLU A 17 -5.00 -28.78 -1.25
N ILE A 18 -3.72 -28.89 -1.61
CA ILE A 18 -2.81 -27.74 -1.76
C ILE A 18 -3.36 -26.76 -2.82
N ALA A 19 -3.81 -27.25 -3.98
CA ALA A 19 -4.38 -26.40 -5.02
C ALA A 19 -5.66 -25.68 -4.56
N GLN A 20 -6.54 -26.38 -3.81
CA GLN A 20 -7.74 -25.77 -3.22
C GLN A 20 -7.38 -24.70 -2.19
N ASN A 21 -6.38 -24.95 -1.35
CA ASN A 21 -5.90 -23.98 -0.37
C ASN A 21 -5.32 -22.73 -1.04
N ILE A 22 -4.50 -22.89 -2.09
CA ILE A 22 -3.94 -21.78 -2.88
C ILE A 22 -5.07 -20.94 -3.52
N ASN A 23 -6.08 -21.59 -4.09
CA ASN A 23 -7.23 -20.89 -4.66
C ASN A 23 -7.99 -20.10 -3.60
N SER A 24 -8.22 -20.71 -2.43
CA SER A 24 -8.91 -20.04 -1.32
C SER A 24 -8.13 -18.83 -0.79
N LEU A 25 -6.81 -18.94 -0.69
CA LEU A 25 -5.93 -17.86 -0.25
C LEU A 25 -5.89 -16.73 -1.27
N SER A 26 -5.77 -17.08 -2.55
CA SER A 26 -5.80 -16.12 -3.66
C SER A 26 -7.11 -15.33 -3.69
N ALA A 27 -8.25 -16.00 -3.51
CA ALA A 27 -9.55 -15.36 -3.46
C ALA A 27 -9.67 -14.39 -2.27
N LYS A 28 -9.14 -14.76 -1.10
CA LYS A 28 -9.10 -13.88 0.07
C LYS A 28 -8.23 -12.65 -0.15
N ASN A 29 -7.04 -12.82 -0.72
CA ASN A 29 -6.14 -11.71 -1.03
C ASN A 29 -6.76 -10.75 -2.06
N LEU A 30 -7.43 -11.28 -3.08
CA LEU A 30 -8.15 -10.47 -4.06
C LEU A 30 -9.32 -9.70 -3.42
N ALA A 31 -10.07 -10.34 -2.53
CA ALA A 31 -11.14 -9.66 -1.80
C ALA A 31 -10.60 -8.52 -0.92
N LEU A 32 -9.47 -8.74 -0.25
CA LEU A 32 -8.79 -7.71 0.53
C LEU A 32 -8.35 -6.53 -0.36
N ASP A 33 -7.67 -6.83 -1.47
CA ASP A 33 -7.19 -5.82 -2.42
C ASP A 33 -8.33 -4.95 -2.98
N ILE A 34 -9.48 -5.56 -3.30
CA ILE A 34 -10.67 -4.84 -3.74
C ILE A 34 -11.15 -3.88 -2.66
N VAL A 35 -11.26 -4.34 -1.41
CA VAL A 35 -11.73 -3.52 -0.29
C VAL A 35 -10.77 -2.36 -0.02
N VAL A 36 -9.47 -2.62 0.04
CA VAL A 36 -8.46 -1.58 0.25
C VAL A 36 -8.49 -0.56 -0.88
N SER A 37 -8.52 -1.03 -2.14
CA SER A 37 -8.63 -0.17 -3.32
C SER A 37 -9.90 0.69 -3.29
N TYR A 38 -11.02 0.12 -2.85
CA TYR A 38 -12.29 0.84 -2.74
C TYR A 38 -12.21 1.96 -1.69
N VAL A 39 -11.70 1.67 -0.49
CA VAL A 39 -11.52 2.65 0.58
C VAL A 39 -10.54 3.75 0.14
N ALA A 40 -9.40 3.38 -0.46
CA ALA A 40 -8.42 4.32 -0.98
C ALA A 40 -8.99 5.23 -2.07
N ASN A 41 -9.85 4.70 -2.96
CA ASN A 41 -10.54 5.49 -3.98
C ASN A 41 -11.56 6.48 -3.39
N ILE A 42 -12.25 6.12 -2.32
CA ILE A 42 -13.16 7.04 -1.63
C ILE A 42 -12.36 8.14 -0.95
N PHE A 43 -11.31 7.76 -0.21
CA PHE A 43 -10.43 8.71 0.48
C PHE A 43 -9.81 9.72 -0.49
N SER A 44 -9.32 9.28 -1.64
CA SER A 44 -8.66 10.17 -2.61
C SER A 44 -9.58 11.19 -3.28
N LYS A 45 -10.90 11.01 -3.19
CA LYS A 45 -11.91 11.97 -3.66
C LYS A 45 -12.25 13.04 -2.63
N THR A 46 -11.82 12.86 -1.37
CA THR A 46 -12.07 13.84 -0.32
C THR A 46 -11.31 15.14 -0.60
N LYS A 47 -11.81 16.25 -0.06
CA LYS A 47 -11.17 17.56 -0.14
C LYS A 47 -10.64 17.95 1.23
N PHE A 48 -9.33 18.14 1.32
CA PHE A 48 -8.69 18.67 2.51
C PHE A 48 -9.12 20.12 2.70
N LYS A 49 -9.42 20.48 3.95
CA LYS A 49 -9.74 21.85 4.37
C LYS A 49 -8.69 22.27 5.40
N PHE A 50 -8.06 23.42 5.16
CA PHE A 50 -7.11 24.04 6.09
C PHE A 50 -7.67 25.39 6.52
N ASN A 51 -7.47 25.75 7.78
CA ASN A 51 -7.80 27.07 8.33
C ASN A 51 -6.50 27.85 8.60
N GLY A 52 -6.54 29.18 8.48
CA GLY A 52 -5.41 30.08 8.73
C GLY A 52 -4.79 30.70 7.47
N ASP A 53 -3.80 31.58 7.66
CA ASP A 53 -3.27 32.45 6.59
C ASP A 53 -2.58 31.67 5.44
N ASP A 54 -2.02 30.49 5.72
CA ASP A 54 -1.40 29.60 4.72
C ASP A 54 -2.38 28.65 4.02
N ALA A 55 -3.68 28.73 4.34
CA ALA A 55 -4.67 27.76 3.86
C ALA A 55 -4.71 27.67 2.34
N VAL A 56 -4.63 28.80 1.62
CA VAL A 56 -4.73 28.84 0.15
C VAL A 56 -3.63 28.01 -0.52
N ASN A 57 -2.39 28.18 -0.08
CA ASN A 57 -1.24 27.47 -0.65
C ASN A 57 -1.30 25.97 -0.31
N ARG A 58 -1.64 25.62 0.94
CA ARG A 58 -1.78 24.21 1.36
C ARG A 58 -2.92 23.50 0.66
N LEU A 59 -4.06 24.19 0.47
CA LEU A 59 -5.22 23.67 -0.27
C LEU A 59 -4.84 23.32 -1.71
N TYR A 60 -4.02 24.13 -2.37
CA TYR A 60 -3.59 23.87 -3.74
C TYR A 60 -2.79 22.56 -3.85
N TYR A 61 -1.73 22.42 -3.05
CA TYR A 61 -0.87 21.24 -3.12
C TYR A 61 -1.61 19.95 -2.73
N PHE A 62 -2.43 19.99 -1.68
CA PHE A 62 -3.13 18.80 -1.20
C PHE A 62 -4.31 18.38 -2.09
N ASN A 63 -4.98 19.31 -2.76
CA ASN A 63 -6.21 19.01 -3.50
C ASN A 63 -6.06 19.01 -5.03
N ARG A 64 -4.94 19.48 -5.58
CA ARG A 64 -4.71 19.58 -7.03
C ARG A 64 -3.56 18.70 -7.52
N SER A 65 -2.33 19.00 -7.11
CA SER A 65 -1.11 18.35 -7.61
C SER A 65 -0.05 18.38 -6.50
N PRO A 66 0.05 17.29 -5.71
CA PRO A 66 1.02 17.18 -4.63
C PRO A 66 2.45 17.13 -5.14
N ASN A 67 2.65 16.60 -6.35
CA ASN A 67 3.92 16.62 -7.07
C ASN A 67 3.68 16.67 -8.58
N VAL A 68 4.74 16.90 -9.36
CA VAL A 68 4.67 17.06 -10.82
C VAL A 68 4.29 15.77 -11.57
N ASN A 69 4.47 14.61 -10.96
CA ASN A 69 4.31 13.32 -11.62
C ASN A 69 2.89 12.76 -11.50
N GLN A 70 2.07 13.24 -10.55
CA GLN A 70 0.74 12.70 -10.32
C GLN A 70 -0.25 13.73 -9.74
N SER A 71 -1.53 13.50 -10.00
CA SER A 71 -2.64 14.28 -9.43
C SER A 71 -2.80 14.02 -7.93
N ALA A 72 -3.54 14.91 -7.24
CA ALA A 72 -3.88 14.70 -5.83
C ALA A 72 -4.65 13.39 -5.61
N GLN A 73 -5.54 13.04 -6.54
CA GLN A 73 -6.33 11.82 -6.42
C GLN A 73 -5.45 10.57 -6.53
N GLU A 74 -4.51 10.54 -7.49
CA GLU A 74 -3.58 9.43 -7.63
C GLU A 74 -2.68 9.32 -6.39
N PHE A 75 -2.09 10.43 -5.96
CA PHE A 75 -1.22 10.45 -4.77
C PHE A 75 -1.92 9.94 -3.52
N TRP A 76 -3.08 10.51 -3.16
CA TRP A 76 -3.77 10.14 -1.93
C TRP A 76 -4.38 8.74 -1.99
N LYS A 77 -4.70 8.24 -3.19
CA LYS A 77 -5.08 6.84 -3.37
C LYS A 77 -3.91 5.92 -3.04
N THR A 78 -2.72 6.19 -3.56
CA THR A 78 -1.53 5.37 -3.31
C THR A 78 -1.12 5.43 -1.84
N VAL A 79 -1.13 6.62 -1.23
CA VAL A 79 -0.85 6.80 0.21
C VAL A 79 -1.83 6.00 1.07
N ALA A 80 -3.14 6.12 0.80
CA ALA A 80 -4.15 5.41 1.59
C ALA A 80 -4.06 3.88 1.38
N TYR A 81 -3.81 3.44 0.15
CA TYR A 81 -3.63 2.03 -0.14
C TYR A 81 -2.44 1.44 0.63
N GLU A 82 -1.28 2.11 0.60
CA GLU A 82 -0.09 1.70 1.34
C GLU A 82 -0.32 1.67 2.85
N LEU A 83 -0.93 2.73 3.39
CA LEU A 83 -1.24 2.83 4.81
C LEU A 83 -2.16 1.70 5.30
N ILE A 84 -3.20 1.36 4.53
CA ILE A 84 -4.15 0.31 4.93
C ILE A 84 -3.53 -1.08 4.73
N SER A 85 -2.79 -1.30 3.64
CA SER A 85 -2.20 -2.60 3.31
C SER A 85 -1.00 -2.97 4.18
N LYS A 86 -0.13 -2.01 4.50
CA LYS A 86 1.11 -2.23 5.25
C LYS A 86 1.04 -1.76 6.70
N GLY A 87 0.00 -1.01 7.06
CA GLY A 87 -0.16 -0.40 8.38
C GLY A 87 0.63 0.90 8.58
N GLU A 88 1.45 1.29 7.60
CA GLU A 88 2.24 2.51 7.62
C GLU A 88 2.47 3.06 6.21
N ALA A 89 2.63 4.38 6.12
CA ALA A 89 3.02 5.06 4.88
C ALA A 89 3.79 6.33 5.25
N LEU A 90 4.87 6.62 4.52
CA LEU A 90 5.69 7.79 4.76
C LEU A 90 5.64 8.74 3.57
N VAL A 91 5.22 9.97 3.83
CA VAL A 91 5.20 11.05 2.85
C VAL A 91 6.36 12.00 3.14
N LEU A 92 7.25 12.17 2.17
CA LEU A 92 8.38 13.09 2.21
C LEU A 92 8.01 14.41 1.50
N PRO A 93 7.95 15.54 2.23
CA PRO A 93 7.89 16.85 1.61
C PRO A 93 9.29 17.28 1.15
N LEU A 94 9.47 17.54 -0.15
CA LEU A 94 10.72 18.03 -0.74
C LEU A 94 10.42 19.08 -1.80
N ASN A 95 11.07 20.25 -1.74
CA ASN A 95 10.92 21.33 -2.73
C ASN A 95 9.46 21.71 -3.03
N LYS A 96 8.63 21.85 -1.99
CA LYS A 96 7.18 22.12 -2.09
C LYS A 96 6.37 21.05 -2.84
N GLN A 97 6.89 19.83 -2.91
CA GLN A 97 6.21 18.66 -3.45
C GLN A 97 6.17 17.54 -2.41
N PHE A 98 5.25 16.59 -2.60
CA PHE A 98 5.08 15.43 -1.73
C PHE A 98 5.36 14.14 -2.48
N PHE A 99 6.19 13.29 -1.90
CA PHE A 99 6.54 11.99 -2.45
C PHE A 99 6.21 10.89 -1.45
N LEU A 100 5.60 9.82 -1.93
CA LEU A 100 5.41 8.61 -1.13
C LEU A 100 6.71 7.83 -1.19
N VAL A 101 7.22 7.43 -0.03
CA VAL A 101 8.46 6.67 0.08
C VAL A 101 8.15 5.18 -0.09
N ASP A 102 8.85 4.51 -1.01
CA ASP A 102 8.64 3.08 -1.29
C ASP A 102 9.01 2.18 -0.10
N SER A 103 10.08 2.52 0.63
CA SER A 103 10.51 1.81 1.82
C SER A 103 11.32 2.70 2.75
N PHE A 104 11.08 2.55 4.04
CA PHE A 104 11.76 3.29 5.10
C PHE A 104 11.93 2.42 6.34
N TYR A 105 12.85 2.81 7.22
CA TYR A 105 13.04 2.22 8.54
C TYR A 105 13.00 3.32 9.60
N ARG A 106 12.20 3.12 10.65
CA ARG A 106 12.09 4.03 11.79
C ARG A 106 12.98 3.55 12.92
N GLU A 107 13.95 4.37 13.29
CA GLU A 107 14.82 4.17 14.44
C GLU A 107 14.31 5.06 15.58
N GLU A 108 13.65 4.45 16.57
CA GLU A 108 13.10 5.18 17.72
C GLU A 108 14.22 5.63 18.66
N LYS A 109 14.27 6.92 18.98
CA LYS A 109 15.24 7.49 19.91
C LYS A 109 14.58 8.44 20.88
N ILE A 110 15.16 8.54 22.08
CA ILE A 110 14.71 9.46 23.13
C ILE A 110 14.76 10.93 22.64
N THR A 111 15.69 11.26 21.76
CA THR A 111 15.85 12.60 21.16
C THR A 111 14.91 12.87 19.99
N GLY A 112 14.09 11.90 19.59
CA GLY A 112 13.25 11.95 18.40
C GLY A 112 13.63 10.89 17.37
N ASP A 113 12.63 10.34 16.70
CA ASP A 113 12.81 9.24 15.76
C ASP A 113 13.61 9.66 14.53
N MET A 114 14.46 8.75 14.05
CA MET A 114 15.13 8.91 12.76
C MET A 114 14.51 7.99 11.72
N PHE A 115 14.21 8.54 10.53
CA PHE A 115 13.68 7.77 9.41
C PHE A 115 14.77 7.60 8.36
N HIS A 116 15.18 6.34 8.15
CA HIS A 116 16.13 5.95 7.11
C HIS A 116 15.33 5.60 5.85
N LEU A 117 15.49 6.39 4.79
CA LEU A 117 14.76 6.20 3.54
C LEU A 117 15.59 5.37 2.57
N ARG A 118 14.98 4.37 1.93
CA ARG A 118 15.61 3.68 0.81
C ARG A 118 14.91 4.13 -0.46
N LEU A 119 15.54 5.08 -1.15
CA LEU A 119 15.10 5.54 -2.47
C LEU A 119 15.58 4.54 -3.53
N LEU A 120 14.65 3.88 -4.21
CA LEU A 120 14.92 3.24 -5.49
C LEU A 120 14.89 4.36 -6.54
N LEU A 121 16.06 4.90 -6.88
CA LEU A 121 16.22 5.77 -8.05
C LEU A 121 15.98 4.93 -9.30
N VAL A 122 14.73 4.86 -9.76
CA VAL A 122 14.44 4.57 -11.16
C VAL A 122 14.41 5.94 -11.85
N VAL A 123 15.55 6.29 -12.45
CA VAL A 123 15.69 7.43 -13.38
C VAL A 123 15.09 7.03 -14.72
#